data_AF-A0AAD9TQY6-F1
#
_entry.id   AF-A0AAD9TQY6-F1
#
_cell.length_a   1.000
_cell.length_b   1.000
_cell.length_c   1.000
_cell.angle_alpha   90.00
_cell.angle_beta   90.00
_cell.angle_gamma   90.00
#
_symmetry.space_group_name_H-M   'P 1'
#
loop_
_entity.id
_entity.type
_entity.pdbx_description
1 polymer ?
#
loop_
_entity_poly.entity_id
_entity_poly.type
_entity_poly.pdbx_seq_one_letter_code
_entity_poly.pdbx_strand_id
1 'polypeptide(L)'
;MIQNIEENANATHEKGELGEVDLSQYLFFMAFNLVGKLTLSRDLLGSQSKDGQEFFAIMKKVVEWAGKLNLADFFPSLKRLDLKGIKRNMMQDMRPTLNIMSGFVKERIEE
;
A
#
# COMPACT_ATOMS: atom_id res chain seq x y z
N MET A 1 5.43 -16.03 3.32
CA MET A 1 4.67 -15.51 2.15
C MET A 1 4.08 -16.63 1.32
N ILE A 2 4.85 -17.59 0.79
CA ILE A 2 4.29 -18.77 0.09
C ILE A 2 3.33 -19.54 1.02
N GLN A 3 3.77 -19.87 2.24
CA GLN A 3 2.89 -20.47 3.26
C GLN A 3 1.61 -19.66 3.49
N ASN A 4 1.72 -18.32 3.61
CA ASN A 4 0.57 -17.44 3.81
C ASN A 4 -0.41 -17.43 2.61
N ILE A 5 0.05 -17.77 1.40
CA ILE A 5 -0.79 -17.93 0.20
C ILE A 5 -1.49 -19.28 0.26
N GLU A 6 -0.73 -20.34 0.55
CA GLU A 6 -1.26 -21.71 0.70
C GLU A 6 -2.32 -21.79 1.80
N GLU A 7 -2.07 -21.19 2.97
CA GLU A 7 -3.02 -21.10 4.08
C GLU A 7 -4.30 -20.37 3.67
N ASN A 8 -4.20 -19.27 2.92
CA ASN A 8 -5.36 -18.50 2.48
C ASN A 8 -6.16 -19.29 1.43
N ALA A 9 -5.50 -19.88 0.44
CA ALA A 9 -6.13 -20.73 -0.57
C ALA A 9 -6.83 -21.95 0.05
N ASN A 10 -6.22 -22.57 1.07
CA ASN A 10 -6.84 -23.67 1.81
C ASN A 10 -8.06 -23.19 2.60
N ALA A 11 -7.99 -22.03 3.25
CA ALA A 11 -9.11 -21.46 4.01
C ALA A 11 -10.31 -21.07 3.12
N THR A 12 -10.09 -20.63 1.87
CA THR A 12 -11.18 -20.42 0.89
C THR A 12 -11.73 -21.74 0.36
N HIS A 13 -10.88 -22.76 0.17
CA HIS A 13 -11.32 -24.12 -0.15
C HIS A 13 -12.25 -24.72 0.92
N GLU A 14 -11.94 -24.57 2.21
CA GLU A 14 -12.77 -25.03 3.32
C GLU A 14 -14.16 -24.36 3.35
N LYS A 15 -14.29 -23.17 2.74
CA LYS A 15 -15.56 -22.44 2.59
C LYS A 15 -16.34 -22.82 1.33
N GLY A 16 -15.83 -23.75 0.53
CA GLY A 16 -16.45 -24.21 -0.73
C GLY A 16 -16.11 -23.36 -1.95
N GLU A 17 -15.11 -22.47 -1.86
CA GLU A 17 -14.62 -21.65 -2.96
C GLU A 17 -13.41 -22.32 -3.66
N LEU A 18 -12.98 -21.81 -4.81
CA LEU A 18 -11.93 -22.39 -5.66
C LEU A 18 -10.48 -22.14 -5.15
N GLY A 19 -10.30 -21.72 -3.89
CA GLY A 19 -8.99 -21.38 -3.36
C GLY A 19 -8.39 -20.09 -3.93
N GLU A 20 -9.24 -19.15 -4.38
CA GLU A 20 -8.80 -17.90 -4.99
C GLU A 20 -8.07 -16.99 -3.98
N VAL A 21 -7.04 -16.27 -4.46
CA VAL A 21 -6.22 -15.36 -3.66
C VAL A 21 -6.00 -14.03 -4.37
N ASP A 22 -5.92 -12.93 -3.62
CA ASP A 22 -5.57 -11.61 -4.16
C ASP A 22 -4.06 -11.52 -4.42
N LEU A 23 -3.64 -11.90 -5.62
CA LEU A 23 -2.24 -11.85 -6.04
C LEU A 23 -1.64 -10.44 -5.94
N SER A 24 -2.43 -9.39 -6.18
CA SER A 24 -1.95 -8.01 -6.15
C SER A 24 -1.55 -7.60 -4.73
N GLN A 25 -2.32 -8.05 -3.74
CA GLN A 25 -2.00 -7.85 -2.34
C GLN A 25 -0.68 -8.54 -1.94
N TYR A 26 -0.49 -9.81 -2.31
CA TYR A 26 0.74 -10.53 -1.98
C TYR A 26 1.98 -9.97 -2.67
N LEU A 27 1.87 -9.61 -3.96
CA LEU A 27 2.96 -8.97 -4.70
C LEU A 27 3.33 -7.61 -4.11
N PHE A 28 2.35 -6.83 -3.67
CA PHE A 28 2.59 -5.58 -2.98
C PHE A 28 3.40 -5.78 -1.70
N PHE A 29 2.96 -6.69 -0.82
CA PHE A 29 3.69 -6.98 0.42
C PHE A 29 5.11 -7.49 0.14
N MET A 30 5.28 -8.32 -0.89
CA MET A 30 6.59 -8.82 -1.29
C MET A 30 7.53 -7.68 -1.68
N ALA A 31 7.09 -6.83 -2.62
CA ALA A 31 7.90 -5.73 -3.12
C ALA A 31 8.20 -4.71 -2.02
N PHE A 32 7.21 -4.41 -1.17
CA PHE A 32 7.38 -3.45 -0.09
C PHE A 32 8.34 -3.95 1.00
N ASN A 33 8.24 -5.23 1.38
CA ASN A 33 9.17 -5.83 2.31
C ASN A 33 10.58 -5.97 1.72
N LEU A 34 10.72 -6.20 0.42
CA LEU A 34 12.03 -6.18 -0.25
C LEU A 34 12.69 -4.80 -0.11
N VAL A 35 11.95 -3.72 -0.41
CA VAL A 35 12.44 -2.35 -0.21
C VAL A 35 12.78 -2.11 1.26
N GLY A 36 11.93 -2.56 2.18
CA GLY A 36 12.16 -2.48 3.62
C GLY A 36 13.45 -3.16 4.07
N LYS A 37 13.73 -4.38 3.60
CA LYS A 37 14.98 -5.08 3.90
C LYS A 37 16.20 -4.35 3.36
N LEU A 38 16.11 -3.81 2.15
CA LEU A 38 17.22 -3.11 1.51
C LEU A 38 17.51 -1.75 2.16
N THR A 39 16.48 -1.04 2.63
CA THR A 39 16.62 0.34 3.13
C THR A 39 16.64 0.44 4.65
N LEU A 40 15.91 -0.44 5.33
CA LEU A 40 15.69 -0.43 6.78
C LEU A 40 16.06 -1.75 7.46
N SER A 41 16.61 -2.72 6.71
CA SER A 41 17.07 -4.03 7.22
C SER A 41 15.99 -4.88 7.92
N ARG A 42 14.71 -4.66 7.62
CA ARG A 42 13.58 -5.36 8.24
C ARG A 42 12.41 -5.57 7.28
N ASP A 43 11.57 -6.57 7.59
CA ASP A 43 10.23 -6.68 6.99
C ASP A 43 9.32 -5.59 7.59
N LEU A 44 8.62 -4.84 6.74
CA LEU A 44 7.80 -3.70 7.18
C LEU A 44 6.33 -4.09 7.40
N LEU A 45 5.83 -5.09 6.66
CA LEU A 45 4.43 -5.45 6.67
C LEU A 45 4.25 -6.97 6.75
N GLY A 46 3.37 -7.42 7.64
CA GLY A 46 2.88 -8.80 7.65
C GLY A 46 1.70 -8.96 6.70
N SER A 47 1.73 -9.93 5.79
CA SER A 47 0.62 -10.12 4.84
C SER A 47 -0.70 -10.54 5.50
N GLN A 48 -0.65 -11.05 6.73
CA GLN A 48 -1.80 -11.43 7.54
C GLN A 48 -2.03 -10.47 8.73
N SER A 49 -1.22 -9.42 8.88
CA SER A 49 -1.44 -8.46 9.98
C SER A 49 -2.53 -7.47 9.59
N LYS A 50 -3.35 -7.09 10.57
CA LYS A 50 -4.40 -6.08 10.38
C LYS A 50 -3.82 -4.75 9.87
N ASP A 51 -2.70 -4.34 10.46
CA ASP A 51 -1.99 -3.12 10.08
C ASP A 51 -1.44 -3.19 8.64
N GLY A 52 -0.97 -4.37 8.21
CA GLY A 52 -0.53 -4.60 6.84
C GLY A 52 -1.67 -4.47 5.84
N GLN A 53 -2.83 -5.06 6.15
CA GLN A 53 -4.03 -4.95 5.30
C GLN A 53 -4.56 -3.51 5.23
N GLU A 54 -4.58 -2.79 6.34
CA GLU A 54 -4.96 -1.38 6.38
C GLU A 54 -4.00 -0.51 5.54
N PHE A 55 -2.69 -0.73 5.69
CA PHE A 55 -1.69 -0.05 4.89
C PHE A 55 -1.86 -0.32 3.39
N PHE A 56 -2.08 -1.58 3.00
CA PHE A 56 -2.35 -1.94 1.61
C PHE A 56 -3.60 -1.23 1.06
N ALA A 57 -4.68 -1.17 1.83
CA ALA A 57 -5.92 -0.50 1.43
C ALA A 57 -5.71 1.00 1.21
N ILE A 58 -4.92 1.66 2.06
CA ILE A 58 -4.57 3.08 1.90
C ILE A 58 -3.70 3.27 0.66
N MET A 59 -2.68 2.43 0.48
CA MET A 59 -1.77 2.51 -0.67
C MET A 59 -2.47 2.26 -2.00
N LYS A 60 -3.49 1.40 -2.04
CA LYS A 60 -4.32 1.20 -3.23
C LYS A 60 -4.98 2.52 -3.67
N LYS A 61 -5.54 3.30 -2.72
CA LYS A 61 -6.13 4.62 -3.01
C LYS A 61 -5.08 5.62 -3.49
N VAL A 62 -3.88 5.62 -2.87
CA VAL A 62 -2.76 6.48 -3.29
C VAL A 62 -2.39 6.18 -4.74
N VAL A 63 -2.26 4.91 -5.12
CA VAL A 63 -1.95 4.51 -6.50
C VAL A 63 -3.10 4.88 -7.46
N GLU A 64 -4.35 4.74 -7.05
CA GLU A 64 -5.52 5.19 -7.83
C GLU A 64 -5.46 6.71 -8.11
N TRP A 65 -5.12 7.53 -7.11
CA TRP A 65 -4.93 8.96 -7.31
C TRP A 65 -3.73 9.28 -8.19
N ALA A 66 -2.61 8.56 -8.02
CA ALA A 66 -1.39 8.74 -8.82
C ALA A 66 -1.62 8.41 -10.30
N GLY A 67 -2.43 7.38 -10.59
CA GLY A 67 -2.76 6.97 -11.95
C GLY A 67 -3.84 7.83 -12.62
N LYS A 68 -4.51 8.72 -11.89
CA LYS A 68 -5.63 9.50 -12.42
C LYS A 68 -5.14 10.69 -13.23
N LEU A 69 -5.60 10.78 -14.49
CA LEU A 69 -5.30 11.92 -15.35
C LEU A 69 -5.78 13.24 -14.74
N ASN A 70 -4.81 14.09 -14.41
CA ASN A 70 -5.02 15.41 -13.83
C ASN A 70 -4.76 16.49 -14.90
N LEU A 71 -5.80 17.24 -15.25
CA LEU A 71 -5.70 18.34 -16.22
C LEU A 71 -4.71 19.42 -15.79
N ALA A 72 -4.50 19.58 -14.48
CA ALA A 72 -3.52 20.52 -13.96
C ALA A 72 -2.06 20.12 -14.25
N ASP A 73 -1.80 18.87 -14.60
CA ASP A 73 -0.47 18.42 -15.02
C ASP A 73 -0.17 18.86 -16.46
N PHE A 74 -1.21 19.01 -17.29
CA PHE A 74 -1.11 19.50 -18.68
C PHE A 74 -1.23 21.02 -18.79
N PHE A 75 -2.01 21.65 -17.89
CA PHE A 75 -2.27 23.09 -17.89
C PHE A 75 -1.83 23.72 -16.56
N PRO A 76 -0.60 24.28 -16.48
CA PRO A 76 -0.02 24.80 -15.24
C PRO A 76 -0.88 25.86 -14.54
N SER A 77 -1.66 26.64 -15.28
CA SER A 77 -2.58 27.65 -14.74
C SER A 77 -3.72 27.06 -13.89
N LEU A 78 -4.08 25.79 -14.09
CA LEU A 78 -5.15 25.10 -13.34
C LEU A 78 -4.65 24.42 -12.06
N LYS A 79 -3.34 24.44 -11.77
CA LYS A 79 -2.74 23.77 -10.59
C LYS A 79 -3.29 24.22 -9.23
N ARG A 80 -3.71 25.48 -9.11
CA ARG A 80 -4.25 26.01 -7.85
C ARG A 80 -5.72 25.64 -7.62
N LEU A 81 -6.46 25.29 -8.66
CA LEU A 81 -7.89 25.01 -8.59
C LEU A 81 -8.21 23.59 -8.10
N ASP A 82 -7.32 22.61 -8.33
CA ASP A 82 -7.54 21.19 -8.03
C ASP A 82 -8.94 20.72 -8.47
N LEU A 83 -9.29 20.94 -9.74
CA LEU A 83 -10.66 20.80 -10.26
C LEU A 83 -11.29 19.41 -10.01
N LYS A 84 -10.46 18.37 -9.90
CA LYS A 84 -10.89 16.99 -9.64
C LYS A 84 -10.63 16.53 -8.20
N GLY A 85 -10.14 17.42 -7.33
CA GLY A 85 -9.78 17.11 -5.94
C GLY A 85 -8.64 16.09 -5.80
N ILE A 86 -7.88 15.82 -6.87
CA ILE A 86 -6.88 14.76 -6.92
C ILE A 86 -5.77 15.06 -5.92
N LYS A 87 -5.29 16.30 -5.89
CA LYS A 87 -4.22 16.70 -4.97
C LYS A 87 -4.71 16.62 -3.53
N ARG A 88 -5.92 17.11 -3.24
CA ARG A 88 -6.49 17.07 -1.89
C ARG A 88 -6.64 15.63 -1.39
N ASN A 89 -7.23 14.75 -2.20
CA ASN A 89 -7.50 13.38 -1.80
C ASN A 89 -6.22 12.56 -1.69
N MET A 90 -5.26 12.77 -2.62
CA MET A 90 -3.91 12.21 -2.51
C MET A 90 -3.26 12.56 -1.17
N MET A 91 -3.26 13.84 -0.78
CA MET A 91 -2.66 14.25 0.50
C MET A 91 -3.37 13.67 1.71
N GLN A 92 -4.70 13.51 1.65
CA GLN A 92 -5.49 12.91 2.72
C GLN A 92 -5.16 11.42 2.89
N ASP A 93 -5.14 10.66 1.80
CA ASP A 93 -4.84 9.23 1.82
C ASP A 93 -3.34 8.95 2.09
N MET A 94 -2.44 9.85 1.68
CA MET A 94 -1.00 9.68 1.87
C MET A 94 -0.52 10.02 3.30
N ARG A 95 -1.28 10.84 4.06
CA ARG A 95 -0.89 11.24 5.42
C ARG A 95 -0.73 10.05 6.38
N PRO A 96 -1.69 9.11 6.49
CA PRO A 96 -1.51 7.90 7.30
C PRO A 96 -0.31 7.06 6.87
N THR A 97 -0.10 6.88 5.56
CA THR A 97 1.05 6.14 5.01
C THR A 97 2.39 6.74 5.46
N LEU A 98 2.52 8.07 5.39
CA LEU A 98 3.75 8.75 5.80
C LEU A 98 4.00 8.59 7.30
N ASN A 99 2.97 8.61 8.14
CA ASN A 99 3.11 8.38 9.56
C ASN A 99 3.70 6.99 9.86
N ILE A 100 3.17 5.94 9.21
CA ILE A 100 3.66 4.57 9.36
C ILE A 100 5.13 4.47 8.91
N MET A 101 5.45 5.00 7.72
CA MET A 101 6.82 5.01 7.20
C MET A 101 7.79 5.78 8.09
N SER A 102 7.37 6.92 8.64
CA SER A 102 8.20 7.70 9.57
C SER A 102 8.50 6.95 10.86
N GLY A 103 7.57 6.13 11.34
CA GLY A 103 7.79 5.24 12.48
C GLY A 103 8.91 4.24 12.20
N PHE A 104 8.89 3.59 11.05
CA PHE A 104 9.93 2.63 10.65
C PHE A 104 11.32 3.26 10.50
N VAL A 105 11.40 4.46 9.92
CA VAL A 105 12.67 5.19 9.80
C VAL A 105 13.20 5.60 11.17
N LYS A 106 12.32 6.12 12.04
CA LYS A 106 12.70 6.55 13.38
C LYS A 106 13.22 5.37 14.21
N GLU A 107 12.50 4.27 14.21
CA GLU A 107 12.90 3.03 14.89
C GLU A 107 14.29 2.58 14.42
N ARG A 108 14.54 2.60 13.11
CA ARG A 108 15.86 2.24 12.56
C ARG A 108 16.98 3.19 12.96
N ILE A 109 16.70 4.48 13.16
CA ILE A 109 17.70 5.47 13.62
C ILE A 109 18.02 5.29 15.10
N GLU A 110 17.04 4.85 15.89
CA GLU A 110 17.18 4.61 17.34
C GLU A 110 17.87 3.27 17.65
N GLU A 111 17.91 2.34 16.69
CA GLU A 111 18.71 1.09 16.69
C GLU A 111 20.21 1.30 16.41
#